data_AF-A0A229RCY0-F1
#
_entry.id   AF-A0A229RCY0-F1
#
_cell.length_a   1.000
_cell.length_b   1.000
_cell.length_c   1.000
_cell.angle_alpha   90.00
_cell.angle_beta   90.00
_cell.angle_gamma   90.00
#
_symmetry.space_group_name_H-M   'P 1'
#
loop_
_entity.id
_entity.type
_entity.pdbx_description
1 polymer ?
#
loop_
_entity_poly.entity_id
_entity_poly.type
_entity_poly.pdbx_seq_one_letter_code
_entity_poly.pdbx_strand_id
1 'polypeptide(L)'
;MTTTTVAAADKPARISKDDRVALAAIDVATALPGKWTVGRGRDRDQVADVVCLATGDRVGFEPVPGPGAWRYRLVPGDLPRELDDVFLWHRDPFPAATFAVGAPAAEVATDIHQRLIPAFRQWLDRAQTARRERAKTQARLYKAQREIADQLEKAFPQAPQPARIYFISDDLVSITLTMAADDALARIPVLAQALRDDTTTAPSTSTETQETT
;
A
#
# COMPACT_ATOMS: atom_id res chain seq x y z
N MET A 1 -31.87 61.93 21.98
CA MET A 1 -32.45 60.85 21.15
C MET A 1 -31.38 59.81 20.96
N THR A 2 -31.58 58.61 21.47
CA THR A 2 -30.61 57.50 21.40
C THR A 2 -31.26 56.40 20.59
N THR A 3 -30.75 56.17 19.38
CA THR A 3 -31.27 55.16 18.47
C THR A 3 -30.62 53.82 18.82
N THR A 4 -31.38 52.97 19.51
CA THR A 4 -30.98 51.59 19.80
C THR A 4 -30.91 50.80 18.50
N THR A 5 -29.71 50.34 18.14
CA THR A 5 -29.51 49.43 17.01
C THR A 5 -30.04 48.05 17.43
N VAL A 6 -31.11 47.60 16.79
CA VAL A 6 -31.62 46.23 16.95
C VAL A 6 -30.58 45.30 16.35
N ALA A 7 -29.95 44.46 17.18
CA ALA A 7 -29.07 43.39 16.74
C ALA A 7 -29.82 42.52 15.73
N ALA A 8 -29.25 42.39 14.53
CA ALA A 8 -29.78 41.50 13.51
C ALA A 8 -29.90 40.10 14.13
N ALA A 9 -31.12 39.56 14.16
CA ALA A 9 -31.35 38.19 14.60
C ALA A 9 -30.40 37.25 13.86
N ASP A 10 -29.57 36.52 14.60
CA ASP A 10 -28.70 35.48 14.07
C ASP A 10 -29.54 34.56 13.20
N LYS A 11 -29.25 34.55 11.89
CA LYS A 11 -29.84 33.56 11.00
C LYS A 11 -29.52 32.18 11.57
N PRO A 12 -30.47 31.23 11.63
CA PRO A 12 -30.18 29.89 12.14
C PRO A 12 -28.99 29.32 11.38
N ALA A 13 -28.02 28.76 12.11
CA ALA A 13 -26.84 28.14 11.52
C ALA A 13 -27.28 27.13 10.47
N ARG A 14 -26.84 27.32 9.22
CA ARG A 14 -27.12 26.37 8.15
C ARG A 14 -26.31 25.12 8.44
N ILE A 15 -26.98 24.03 8.83
CA ILE A 15 -26.33 22.74 9.06
C ILE A 15 -25.65 22.29 7.77
N SER A 16 -24.32 22.15 7.82
CA SER A 16 -23.53 21.72 6.68
C SER A 16 -23.65 20.21 6.47
N LYS A 17 -23.18 19.72 5.32
CA LYS A 17 -23.09 18.29 5.07
C LYS A 17 -22.15 17.62 6.08
N ASP A 18 -21.03 18.25 6.36
CA ASP A 18 -20.01 17.75 7.28
C ASP A 18 -20.58 17.60 8.69
N ASP A 19 -21.39 18.56 9.15
CA ASP A 19 -22.08 18.49 10.44
C ASP A 19 -23.03 17.29 10.50
N ARG A 20 -23.77 17.01 9.43
CA ARG A 20 -24.67 15.83 9.38
C ARG A 20 -23.92 14.52 9.37
N VAL A 21 -22.76 14.46 8.71
CA VAL A 21 -21.92 13.26 8.69
C VAL A 21 -21.26 13.04 10.04
N ALA A 22 -20.80 14.11 10.70
CA ALA A 22 -20.30 14.03 12.07
C ALA A 22 -21.39 13.57 13.06
N LEU A 23 -22.63 14.06 12.91
CA LEU A 23 -23.77 13.58 13.70
C LEU A 23 -24.06 12.10 13.44
N ALA A 24 -24.03 11.66 12.17
CA ALA A 24 -24.19 10.25 11.83
C ALA A 24 -23.12 9.38 12.50
N ALA A 25 -21.87 9.84 12.58
CA ALA A 25 -20.81 9.12 13.28
C ALA A 25 -21.12 8.94 14.78
N ILE A 26 -21.71 9.95 15.44
CA ILE A 26 -22.16 9.87 16.83
C ILE A 26 -23.28 8.83 16.96
N ASP A 27 -24.32 8.91 16.13
CA ASP A 27 -25.45 7.99 16.18
C ASP A 27 -24.98 6.54 15.95
N VAL A 28 -24.11 6.33 14.96
CA VAL A 28 -23.53 5.02 14.65
C VAL A 28 -22.66 4.51 15.79
N ALA A 29 -21.82 5.36 16.42
CA ALA A 29 -21.03 4.95 17.58
C ALA A 29 -21.90 4.42 18.73
N THR A 30 -23.08 5.01 18.95
CA THR A 30 -24.02 4.52 19.97
C THR A 30 -24.72 3.21 19.61
N ALA A 31 -24.84 2.91 18.32
CA ALA A 31 -25.46 1.69 17.82
C ALA A 31 -24.46 0.51 17.67
N LEU A 32 -23.15 0.79 17.70
CA LEU A 32 -22.12 -0.23 17.59
C LEU A 32 -21.99 -1.07 18.88
N PRO A 33 -21.77 -2.39 18.77
CA PRO A 33 -21.62 -3.25 19.94
C PRO A 33 -20.29 -2.98 20.66
N GLY A 34 -20.33 -2.86 21.99
CA GLY A 34 -19.15 -2.67 22.82
C GLY A 34 -18.89 -1.20 23.18
N LYS A 35 -17.63 -0.83 23.41
CA LYS A 35 -17.23 0.52 23.80
C LYS A 35 -16.56 1.25 22.64
N TRP A 36 -17.27 2.20 22.07
CA TRP A 36 -16.82 3.03 20.95
C TRP A 36 -16.71 4.49 21.36
N THR A 37 -15.75 5.20 20.78
CA THR A 37 -15.58 6.64 20.95
C THR A 37 -15.57 7.33 19.59
N VAL A 38 -15.89 8.62 19.56
CA VAL A 38 -15.94 9.45 18.36
C VAL A 38 -14.78 10.44 18.40
N GLY A 39 -13.98 10.46 17.34
CA GLY A 39 -12.91 11.42 17.11
C GLY A 39 -13.28 12.42 16.00
N ARG A 40 -12.32 13.31 15.68
CA ARG A 40 -12.49 14.39 14.69
C ARG A 40 -12.21 13.97 13.25
N GLY A 41 -12.01 12.68 12.98
CA GLY A 41 -11.40 12.21 11.74
C GLY A 41 -9.88 12.28 11.83
N ARG A 42 -9.19 11.37 11.12
CA ARG A 42 -7.72 11.33 11.10
C ARG A 42 -7.13 12.01 9.87
N ASP A 43 -7.81 11.89 8.74
CA ASP A 43 -7.36 12.42 7.45
C ASP A 43 -8.12 13.69 7.07
N ARG A 44 -7.55 14.46 6.14
CA ARG A 44 -8.09 15.77 5.72
C ARG A 44 -9.54 15.70 5.22
N ASP A 45 -9.92 14.56 4.65
CA ASP A 45 -11.24 14.36 4.05
C ASP A 45 -12.23 13.68 5.02
N GLN A 46 -11.77 13.25 6.21
CA GLN A 46 -12.61 12.66 7.25
C GLN A 46 -13.10 13.76 8.19
N VAL A 47 -14.41 13.81 8.42
CA VAL A 47 -15.02 14.81 9.34
C VAL A 47 -15.25 14.23 10.74
N ALA A 48 -15.23 12.90 10.85
CA ALA A 48 -15.33 12.16 12.10
C ALA A 48 -14.71 10.77 11.92
N ASP A 49 -14.38 10.12 13.02
CA ASP A 49 -14.01 8.71 13.05
C ASP A 49 -14.57 8.05 14.31
N VAL A 50 -14.82 6.75 14.25
CA VAL A 50 -15.20 5.95 15.42
C VAL A 50 -14.13 4.93 15.73
N VAL A 51 -13.79 4.80 17.01
CA VAL A 51 -12.72 3.92 17.51
C VAL A 51 -13.27 2.95 18.54
N CYS A 52 -13.08 1.66 18.33
CA CYS A 52 -13.34 0.64 19.33
C CYS A 52 -12.23 0.68 20.38
N LEU A 53 -12.57 0.96 21.65
CA LEU A 53 -11.59 1.07 22.72
C LEU A 53 -10.96 -0.28 23.10
N ALA A 54 -11.62 -1.39 22.79
CA ALA A 54 -11.13 -2.73 23.13
C ALA A 54 -10.13 -3.27 22.09
N THR A 55 -10.38 -3.02 20.80
CA THR A 55 -9.60 -3.60 19.70
C THR A 55 -8.70 -2.58 19.01
N GLY A 56 -8.96 -1.29 19.18
CA GLY A 56 -8.32 -0.23 18.41
C GLY A 56 -8.85 -0.10 16.98
N ASP A 57 -9.86 -0.89 16.58
CA ASP A 57 -10.45 -0.77 15.24
C ASP A 57 -10.98 0.65 15.02
N ARG A 58 -10.65 1.25 13.88
CA ARG A 58 -11.02 2.63 13.57
C ARG A 58 -11.66 2.73 12.19
N VAL A 59 -12.79 3.43 12.11
CA VAL A 59 -13.53 3.68 10.87
C VAL A 59 -13.73 5.19 10.71
N GLY A 60 -13.23 5.74 9.60
CA GLY A 60 -13.39 7.15 9.24
C GLY A 60 -14.68 7.41 8.46
N PHE A 61 -15.23 8.61 8.63
CA PHE A 61 -16.42 9.09 7.93
C PHE A 61 -16.03 10.23 6.98
N GLU A 62 -16.05 9.94 5.68
CA GLU A 62 -15.66 10.85 4.60
C GLU A 62 -16.93 11.34 3.85
N PRO A 63 -17.26 12.64 3.85
CA PRO A 63 -18.36 13.15 3.05
C PRO A 63 -18.09 12.96 1.55
N VAL A 64 -19.01 12.36 0.80
CA VAL A 64 -18.80 12.16 -0.66
C VAL A 64 -18.88 13.52 -1.39
N PRO A 65 -17.84 13.99 -2.10
CA PRO A 65 -17.91 15.27 -2.77
C PRO A 65 -18.96 15.26 -3.89
N GLY A 66 -19.65 16.38 -4.07
CA GLY A 66 -20.59 16.59 -5.18
C GLY A 66 -21.91 17.27 -4.78
N PRO A 67 -22.46 18.16 -5.63
CA PRO A 67 -23.73 18.82 -5.36
C PRO A 67 -24.87 17.78 -5.29
N GLY A 68 -25.72 17.87 -4.27
CA GLY A 68 -26.92 17.03 -4.11
C GLY A 68 -26.69 15.62 -3.56
N ALA A 69 -25.45 15.13 -3.50
CA ALA A 69 -25.14 13.83 -2.91
C ALA A 69 -25.07 13.93 -1.39
N TRP A 70 -26.19 13.80 -0.67
CA TRP A 70 -26.21 13.67 0.79
C TRP A 70 -25.77 12.26 1.21
N ARG A 71 -24.49 11.97 1.02
CA ARG A 71 -23.86 10.66 1.29
C ARG A 71 -22.51 10.80 1.97
N TYR A 72 -22.13 9.79 2.73
CA TYR A 72 -20.79 9.63 3.28
C TYR A 72 -20.25 8.23 2.99
N ARG A 73 -18.93 8.12 2.97
CA ARG A 73 -18.18 6.89 2.79
C ARG A 73 -17.53 6.52 4.12
N LEU A 74 -17.61 5.25 4.47
CA LEU A 74 -16.85 4.65 5.54
C LEU A 74 -15.53 4.14 4.98
N VAL A 75 -14.43 4.53 5.62
CA VAL A 75 -13.06 4.23 5.18
C VAL A 75 -12.24 3.70 6.36
N PRO A 76 -11.13 2.97 6.12
CA PRO A 76 -10.20 2.63 7.19
C PRO A 76 -9.70 3.91 7.85
N GLY A 77 -9.85 4.03 9.17
CA GLY A 77 -9.42 5.25 9.87
C GLY A 77 -8.01 5.16 10.46
N ASP A 78 -7.38 4.00 10.46
CA ASP A 78 -5.95 3.85 10.81
C ASP A 78 -5.24 2.98 9.76
N LEU A 79 -4.39 3.62 8.97
CA LEU A 79 -3.43 2.93 8.11
C LEU A 79 -2.07 2.93 8.82
N PRO A 80 -1.49 1.75 9.10
CA PRO A 80 -0.13 1.66 9.62
C PRO A 80 0.84 2.29 8.61
N ARG A 81 1.58 3.33 9.03
CA ARG A 81 2.56 4.04 8.17
C ARG A 81 3.58 3.12 7.51
N GLU A 82 3.90 2.01 8.17
CA GLU A 82 4.78 0.98 7.64
C GLU A 82 4.25 0.34 6.34
N LEU A 83 2.95 0.38 6.09
CA LEU A 83 2.33 -0.23 4.91
C LEU A 83 2.04 0.77 3.79
N ASP A 84 2.33 2.08 3.98
CA ASP A 84 2.05 3.12 2.98
C ASP A 84 2.65 2.78 1.60
N ASP A 85 3.92 2.36 1.57
CA ASP A 85 4.60 1.95 0.34
C ASP A 85 3.92 0.77 -0.36
N VAL A 86 3.34 -0.16 0.41
CA VAL A 86 2.65 -1.33 -0.14
C VAL A 86 1.34 -0.92 -0.78
N PHE A 87 0.58 -0.05 -0.13
CA PHE A 87 -0.68 0.46 -0.66
C PHE A 87 -0.48 1.31 -1.91
N LEU A 88 0.58 2.11 -1.96
CA LEU A 88 0.97 2.88 -3.15
C LEU A 88 1.38 1.97 -4.32
N TRP A 89 2.07 0.86 -4.03
CA TRP A 89 2.58 -0.04 -5.04
C TRP A 89 1.53 -0.99 -5.62
N HIS A 90 0.70 -1.61 -4.77
CA HIS A 90 -0.32 -2.55 -5.23
C HIS A 90 -1.58 -1.88 -5.78
N ARG A 91 -1.84 -0.61 -5.46
CA ARG A 91 -3.10 0.09 -5.80
C ARG A 91 -4.35 -0.71 -5.40
N ASP A 92 -4.23 -1.56 -4.38
CA ASP A 92 -5.33 -2.42 -3.95
C ASP A 92 -6.36 -1.50 -3.27
N PRO A 93 -7.57 -1.33 -3.85
CA PRO A 93 -8.53 -0.39 -3.31
C PRO A 93 -8.90 -0.80 -1.89
N PHE A 94 -8.85 0.14 -0.96
CA PHE A 94 -9.28 -0.14 0.40
C PHE A 94 -10.78 -0.50 0.41
N PRO A 95 -11.20 -1.42 1.28
CA PRO A 95 -12.62 -1.71 1.42
C PRO A 95 -13.36 -0.43 1.84
N ALA A 96 -14.54 -0.18 1.29
CA ALA A 96 -15.32 0.99 1.63
C ALA A 96 -16.81 0.70 1.52
N ALA A 97 -17.61 1.43 2.29
CA ALA A 97 -19.06 1.38 2.22
C ALA A 97 -19.61 2.81 2.10
N THR A 98 -20.69 3.01 1.35
CA THR A 98 -21.29 4.35 1.18
C THR A 98 -22.73 4.31 1.67
N PHE A 99 -23.09 5.31 2.47
CA PHE A 99 -24.43 5.45 3.04
C PHE A 99 -25.01 6.83 2.75
N ALA A 100 -26.33 6.90 2.69
CA ALA A 100 -27.03 8.18 2.68
C ALA A 100 -26.97 8.81 4.08
N VAL A 101 -26.89 10.14 4.14
CA VAL A 101 -27.10 10.88 5.38
C VAL A 101 -28.53 10.62 5.86
N GLY A 102 -28.68 10.20 7.11
CA GLY A 102 -29.96 9.76 7.67
C GLY A 102 -30.25 8.27 7.51
N ALA A 103 -29.31 7.48 6.98
CA ALA A 103 -29.38 6.02 7.07
C ALA A 103 -29.52 5.57 8.54
N PRO A 104 -30.30 4.52 8.84
CA PRO A 104 -30.45 4.03 10.20
C PRO A 104 -29.10 3.65 10.82
N ALA A 105 -28.78 4.21 11.98
CA ALA A 105 -27.50 3.97 12.65
C ALA A 105 -27.21 2.48 12.89
N ALA A 106 -28.25 1.69 13.20
CA ALA A 106 -28.15 0.25 13.39
C ALA A 106 -27.75 -0.51 12.11
N GLU A 107 -28.21 -0.07 10.93
CA GLU A 107 -27.84 -0.66 9.64
C GLU A 107 -26.36 -0.42 9.36
N VAL A 108 -25.91 0.83 9.54
CA VAL A 108 -24.52 1.24 9.34
C VAL A 108 -23.61 0.52 10.35
N ALA A 109 -24.02 0.42 11.62
CA ALA A 109 -23.27 -0.30 12.65
C ALA A 109 -23.16 -1.80 12.34
N THR A 110 -24.23 -2.41 11.82
CA THR A 110 -24.22 -3.80 11.39
C THR A 110 -23.23 -4.00 10.24
N ASP A 111 -23.24 -3.11 9.24
CA ASP A 111 -22.31 -3.19 8.11
C ASP A 111 -20.85 -3.00 8.56
N ILE A 112 -20.59 -2.04 9.47
CA ILE A 112 -19.27 -1.84 10.07
C ILE A 112 -18.78 -3.13 10.73
N HIS A 113 -19.62 -3.72 11.59
CA HIS A 113 -19.22 -4.84 12.42
C HIS A 113 -19.10 -6.15 11.62
N GLN A 114 -20.07 -6.45 10.76
CA GLN A 114 -20.17 -7.74 10.08
C GLN A 114 -19.36 -7.80 8.79
N ARG A 115 -19.15 -6.67 8.10
CA ARG A 115 -18.53 -6.65 6.78
C ARG A 115 -17.25 -5.83 6.76
N LEU A 116 -17.33 -4.58 7.20
CA LEU A 116 -16.26 -3.61 6.97
C LEU A 116 -15.01 -3.91 7.79
N ILE A 117 -15.15 -4.15 9.10
CA ILE A 117 -14.01 -4.48 9.98
C ILE A 117 -13.32 -5.78 9.55
N PRO A 118 -14.03 -6.90 9.29
CA PRO A 118 -13.41 -8.10 8.75
C PRO A 118 -12.67 -7.84 7.43
N ALA A 119 -13.27 -7.08 6.51
CA ALA A 119 -12.62 -6.73 5.24
C ALA A 119 -11.36 -5.89 5.45
N PHE A 120 -11.37 -4.93 6.39
CA PHE A 120 -10.20 -4.11 6.74
C PHE A 120 -9.05 -4.98 7.25
N ARG A 121 -9.34 -5.90 8.16
CA ARG A 121 -8.33 -6.81 8.72
C ARG A 121 -7.73 -7.70 7.64
N GLN A 122 -8.57 -8.32 6.80
CA GLN A 122 -8.10 -9.12 5.67
C GLN A 122 -7.24 -8.31 4.71
N TRP A 123 -7.65 -7.08 4.38
CA TRP A 123 -6.89 -6.21 3.50
C TRP A 123 -5.53 -5.81 4.11
N LEU A 124 -5.47 -5.52 5.41
CA LEU A 124 -4.22 -5.27 6.14
C LEU A 124 -3.31 -6.51 6.16
N ASP A 125 -3.86 -7.69 6.40
CA ASP A 125 -3.10 -8.95 6.41
C ASP A 125 -2.48 -9.26 5.05
N ARG A 126 -3.22 -8.99 3.96
CA ARG A 126 -2.68 -9.11 2.59
C ARG A 126 -1.54 -8.14 2.36
N ALA A 127 -1.67 -6.88 2.78
CA ALA A 127 -0.61 -5.88 2.64
C ALA A 127 0.64 -6.26 3.46
N GLN A 128 0.47 -6.76 4.68
CA GLN A 128 1.59 -7.26 5.49
C GLN A 128 2.28 -8.46 4.82
N THR A 129 1.50 -9.38 4.25
CA THR A 129 2.03 -10.55 3.53
C THR A 129 2.82 -10.10 2.31
N ALA A 130 2.28 -9.20 1.50
CA ALA A 130 2.97 -8.63 0.34
C ALA A 130 4.29 -7.93 0.74
N ARG A 131 4.28 -7.18 1.85
CA ARG A 131 5.51 -6.56 2.40
C ARG A 131 6.57 -7.60 2.74
N ARG A 132 6.18 -8.67 3.45
CA ARG A 132 7.09 -9.75 3.86
C ARG A 132 7.67 -10.47 2.65
N GLU A 133 6.86 -10.78 1.64
CA GLU A 133 7.34 -11.41 0.42
C GLU A 133 8.28 -10.50 -0.36
N ARG A 134 7.97 -9.21 -0.47
CA ARG A 134 8.88 -8.23 -1.08
C ARG A 134 10.21 -8.13 -0.34
N ALA A 135 10.19 -8.09 0.99
CA ALA A 135 11.41 -8.06 1.79
C ALA A 135 12.25 -9.32 1.61
N LYS A 136 11.62 -10.51 1.51
CA LYS A 136 12.32 -11.76 1.19
C LYS A 136 12.95 -11.72 -0.20
N THR A 137 12.22 -11.25 -1.21
CA THR A 137 12.73 -11.12 -2.58
C THR A 137 13.91 -10.15 -2.63
N GLN A 138 13.80 -8.99 -1.97
CA GLN A 138 14.89 -8.03 -1.85
C GLN A 138 16.11 -8.64 -1.15
N ALA A 139 15.92 -9.36 -0.04
CA ALA A 139 17.02 -10.02 0.65
C ALA A 139 17.71 -11.09 -0.22
N ARG A 140 16.95 -11.86 -1.00
CA ARG A 140 17.49 -12.81 -1.99
C ARG A 140 18.31 -12.10 -3.06
N LEU A 141 17.80 -10.99 -3.60
CA LEU A 141 18.50 -10.17 -4.59
C LEU A 141 19.80 -9.59 -4.02
N TYR A 142 19.78 -9.01 -2.82
CA TYR A 142 20.98 -8.49 -2.17
C TYR A 142 22.02 -9.58 -1.86
N LYS A 143 21.57 -10.78 -1.48
CA LYS A 143 22.46 -11.92 -1.26
C LYS A 143 23.12 -12.36 -2.57
N ALA A 144 22.34 -12.54 -3.63
CA ALA A 144 22.86 -12.89 -4.96
C ALA A 144 23.83 -11.82 -5.49
N GLN A 145 23.50 -10.53 -5.31
CA GLN A 145 24.39 -9.40 -5.63
C GLN A 145 25.76 -9.54 -4.96
N ARG A 146 25.75 -9.83 -3.66
CA ARG A 146 26.97 -9.97 -2.87
C ARG A 146 27.78 -11.18 -3.30
N GLU A 147 27.13 -12.31 -3.55
CA GLU A 147 27.81 -13.53 -4.03
C GLU A 147 28.48 -13.32 -5.40
N ILE A 148 27.83 -12.63 -6.34
CA ILE A 148 28.44 -12.30 -7.64
C ILE A 148 29.60 -11.30 -7.45
N ALA A 149 29.43 -10.28 -6.61
CA ALA A 149 30.51 -9.33 -6.32
C ALA A 149 31.74 -10.03 -5.73
N ASP A 150 31.54 -10.92 -4.74
CA ASP A 150 32.59 -11.71 -4.12
C ASP A 150 33.31 -12.64 -5.13
N GLN A 151 32.56 -13.22 -6.09
CA GLN A 151 33.15 -14.03 -7.16
C GLN A 151 33.99 -13.20 -8.12
N LEU A 152 33.52 -12.00 -8.50
CA LEU A 152 34.27 -11.10 -9.37
C LEU A 152 35.53 -10.56 -8.68
N GLU A 153 35.46 -10.17 -7.41
CA GLU A 153 36.63 -9.73 -6.65
C GLU A 153 37.71 -10.82 -6.58
N LYS A 154 37.31 -12.09 -6.40
CA LYS A 154 38.25 -13.23 -6.42
C LYS A 154 38.85 -13.49 -7.81
N ALA A 155 38.05 -13.36 -8.88
CA ALA A 155 38.50 -13.61 -10.25
C ALA A 155 39.37 -12.46 -10.82
N PHE A 156 39.24 -11.26 -10.25
CA PHE A 156 39.93 -10.05 -10.67
C PHE A 156 40.62 -9.33 -9.49
N PRO A 157 41.58 -9.98 -8.80
CA PRO A 157 42.20 -9.43 -7.59
C PRO A 157 43.08 -8.20 -7.84
N GLN A 158 43.46 -7.95 -9.11
CA GLN A 158 44.27 -6.78 -9.51
C GLN A 158 43.43 -5.65 -10.13
N ALA A 159 42.10 -5.73 -10.10
CA ALA A 159 41.26 -4.65 -10.57
C ALA A 159 41.46 -3.40 -9.68
N PRO A 160 41.80 -2.22 -10.25
CA PRO A 160 41.99 -0.98 -9.48
C PRO A 160 40.73 -0.48 -8.75
N GLN A 161 39.55 -0.98 -9.09
CA GLN A 161 38.31 -0.74 -8.35
C GLN A 161 37.51 -2.05 -8.21
N PRO A 162 36.74 -2.22 -7.12
CA PRO A 162 35.82 -3.35 -6.98
C PRO A 162 34.78 -3.35 -8.11
N ALA A 163 34.36 -4.55 -8.53
CA ALA A 163 33.35 -4.72 -9.56
C ALA A 163 32.04 -4.05 -9.14
N ARG A 164 31.48 -3.18 -9.98
CA ARG A 164 30.18 -2.57 -9.71
C ARG A 164 29.10 -3.33 -10.45
N ILE A 165 28.12 -3.82 -9.71
CA ILE A 165 27.00 -4.58 -10.25
C ILE A 165 25.73 -3.74 -10.13
N TYR A 166 25.07 -3.46 -11.24
CA TYR A 166 23.80 -2.77 -11.32
C TYR A 166 22.76 -3.71 -11.92
N PHE A 167 21.53 -3.68 -11.41
CA PHE A 167 20.42 -4.40 -12.01
C PHE A 167 19.51 -3.37 -12.68
N ILE A 168 19.29 -3.52 -13.99
CA ILE A 168 18.49 -2.59 -14.80
C ILE A 168 17.01 -3.05 -14.82
N SER A 169 16.76 -4.35 -14.63
CA SER A 169 15.44 -4.98 -14.44
C SER A 169 15.60 -6.37 -13.80
N ASP A 170 14.48 -7.08 -13.54
CA ASP A 170 14.44 -8.38 -12.84
C ASP A 170 15.44 -9.42 -13.38
N ASP A 171 15.80 -9.35 -14.66
CA ASP A 171 16.73 -10.28 -15.32
C ASP A 171 18.01 -9.63 -15.89
N LEU A 172 18.14 -8.29 -15.85
CA LEU A 172 19.24 -7.60 -16.53
C LEU A 172 20.30 -7.10 -15.55
N VAL A 173 21.48 -7.73 -15.58
CA VAL A 173 22.66 -7.35 -14.79
C VAL A 173 23.66 -6.58 -15.65
N SER A 174 24.02 -5.37 -15.24
CA SER A 174 25.15 -4.62 -15.75
C SER A 174 26.32 -4.75 -14.78
N ILE A 175 27.41 -5.35 -15.24
CA ILE A 175 28.64 -5.50 -14.47
C ILE A 175 29.68 -4.56 -15.07
N THR A 176 30.19 -3.64 -14.26
CA THR A 176 31.28 -2.72 -14.64
C THR A 176 32.56 -3.13 -13.91
N LEU A 177 33.57 -3.51 -14.68
CA LEU A 177 34.91 -3.84 -14.20
C LEU A 177 35.89 -2.79 -14.73
N THR A 178 36.68 -2.19 -13.85
CA THR A 178 37.78 -1.31 -14.24
C THR A 178 39.08 -2.08 -14.15
N MET A 179 39.83 -2.18 -15.25
CA MET A 179 41.14 -2.85 -15.31
C MET A 179 42.06 -2.18 -16.35
N ALA A 180 43.35 -2.51 -16.33
CA ALA A 180 44.30 -2.02 -17.32
C ALA A 180 43.92 -2.52 -18.73
N ALA A 181 44.22 -1.71 -19.76
CA ALA A 181 43.78 -1.99 -21.13
C ALA A 181 44.31 -3.33 -21.66
N ASP A 182 45.56 -3.68 -21.34
CA ASP A 182 46.18 -4.93 -21.79
C ASP A 182 45.52 -6.17 -21.16
N ASP A 183 45.16 -6.09 -19.88
CA ASP A 183 44.43 -7.16 -19.19
C ASP A 183 43.00 -7.32 -19.73
N ALA A 184 42.35 -6.20 -20.07
CA ALA A 184 41.03 -6.21 -20.69
C ALA A 184 41.09 -6.92 -22.05
N LEU A 185 42.03 -6.53 -22.91
CA LEU A 185 42.21 -7.11 -24.25
C LEU A 185 42.53 -8.61 -24.20
N ALA A 186 43.39 -9.04 -23.26
CA ALA A 186 43.75 -10.44 -23.08
C ALA A 186 42.56 -11.33 -22.68
N ARG A 187 41.52 -10.76 -22.07
CA ARG A 187 40.34 -11.51 -21.59
C ARG A 187 39.14 -11.48 -22.53
N ILE A 188 39.13 -10.62 -23.56
CA ILE A 188 38.05 -10.56 -24.58
C ILE A 188 37.69 -11.93 -25.15
N PRO A 189 38.64 -12.83 -25.51
CA PRO A 189 38.29 -14.13 -26.08
C PRO A 189 37.53 -15.04 -25.11
N VAL A 190 37.94 -15.06 -23.84
CA VAL A 190 37.30 -15.86 -22.78
C VAL A 190 35.91 -15.31 -22.45
N LEU A 191 35.77 -13.99 -22.40
CA LEU A 191 34.48 -13.33 -22.17
C LEU A 191 33.51 -13.57 -23.33
N ALA A 192 33.99 -13.49 -24.58
CA ALA A 192 33.20 -13.77 -25.77
C ALA A 192 32.79 -15.25 -25.86
N GLN A 193 33.61 -16.18 -25.35
CA GLN A 193 33.29 -17.60 -25.29
C GLN A 193 32.20 -17.87 -24.23
N ALA A 194 32.37 -17.34 -23.02
CA ALA A 194 31.40 -17.49 -21.93
C ALA A 194 30.01 -16.93 -22.30
N LEU A 195 29.96 -15.79 -23.02
CA LEU A 195 28.71 -15.21 -23.50
C LEU A 195 28.01 -16.05 -24.59
N ARG A 196 28.75 -16.85 -25.37
CA ARG A 196 28.15 -17.77 -26.36
C ARG A 196 27.60 -19.04 -25.71
N ASP A 197 28.26 -19.52 -24.66
CA ASP A 197 27.84 -20.73 -23.96
C ASP A 197 26.48 -20.49 -23.22
N ASP A 198 26.26 -19.29 -22.69
CA ASP A 198 24.98 -18.91 -22.04
C ASP A 198 23.77 -18.86 -23.02
N THR A 199 24.00 -18.58 -24.30
CA THR A 199 22.95 -18.68 -25.34
C THR A 199 22.57 -20.13 -25.70
N THR A 200 23.28 -21.13 -25.20
CA THR A 200 23.05 -22.55 -25.57
C THR A 200 22.16 -23.30 -24.57
N THR A 201 21.68 -22.63 -23.51
CA THR A 201 20.66 -23.20 -22.62
C THR A 201 19.26 -22.84 -23.13
N ALA A 202 18.85 -23.48 -24.23
CA ALA A 202 17.45 -23.45 -24.68
C ALA A 202 16.53 -24.09 -23.60
N PRO A 203 15.29 -23.61 -23.43
CA PRO A 203 14.35 -24.26 -22.53
C PRO A 203 14.14 -25.70 -23.02
N SER A 204 14.44 -26.68 -22.16
CA SER A 204 14.16 -28.08 -22.45
C SER A 204 12.63 -28.26 -22.42
N THR A 205 11.99 -28.07 -23.57
CA THR A 205 10.66 -28.60 -23.83
C THR A 205 10.76 -30.12 -23.72
N SER A 206 10.20 -30.70 -22.67
CA SER A 206 9.88 -32.13 -22.65
C SER A 206 8.39 -32.28 -22.83
N THR A 207 8.09 -32.70 -24.05
CA THR A 207 6.81 -33.03 -24.66
C THR A 207 6.00 -34.00 -23.81
N GLU A 208 4.74 -33.62 -23.64
CA GLU A 208 3.54 -34.47 -23.61
C GLU A 208 3.78 -35.93 -24.01
N THR A 209 3.55 -36.86 -23.08
CA THR A 209 3.40 -38.30 -23.38
C THR A 209 1.91 -38.57 -23.54
N GLN A 210 1.46 -38.69 -24.79
CA GLN A 210 0.22 -39.39 -25.13
C GLN A 210 0.51 -40.88 -25.40
N GLU A 211 -0.31 -41.70 -24.74
CA GLU A 211 -0.84 -43.03 -25.12
C GLU A 211 0.07 -44.21 -25.50
N THR A 212 -0.04 -45.29 -24.72
CA THR A 212 -0.61 -46.63 -25.07
C THR A 212 -0.50 -47.52 -23.81
N THR A 213 -1.44 -48.35 -23.37
CA THR A 213 -2.42 -49.24 -24.02
C THR A 213 -3.62 -49.45 -23.09
#